data_AF-A0A5C9CFZ6-F1
#
_entry.id   AF-A0A5C9CFZ6-F1
#
_cell.length_a   1.000
_cell.length_b   1.000
_cell.length_c   1.000
_cell.angle_alpha   90.00
_cell.angle_beta   90.00
_cell.angle_gamma   90.00
#
_symmetry.space_group_name_H-M   'P 1'
#
loop_
_entity.id
_entity.type
_entity.pdbx_description
1 polymer ?
#
loop_
_entity_poly.entity_id
_entity_poly.type
_entity_poly.pdbx_seq_one_letter_code
_entity_poly.pdbx_strand_id
1 'polypeptide(L)'
;MPPPVLPGSSRSLYLDLLAQAEASSSVMLSRVLVQARQSMRDDTQRMRGLLERDHLELGIKLLDLHAPQLCERYPKALEQAFKHHAVPDARVGVVSSQGLRLDQLELMDELQVQERVEMTRALQHVLLIAEGTLAELNTYVSSLLGLDRVVAERNPLRPVAYVSALQSLMLELSLPSLVRMAWVQHISSPLGEALRTAYLEWATKLQEQGVQAAVYSVVRNPDVSFDDKRQRSPRQGREVWSPQHRQRVLTLARLRRLVAGELEAVPANSKPKDVFARQFEREFESPQDRTVHDTSFESTVPAAFEALQEMQQVDQVVQRMTQRPGAMLAQTDPPPVNQSVREQLMSRARG
;
A
#
# COMPACT_ATOMS: atom_id res chain seq x y z
N MET A 1 17.30 -41.13 6.95
CA MET A 1 16.02 -40.40 7.09
C MET A 1 15.88 -40.02 8.54
N PRO A 2 15.95 -38.74 8.92
CA PRO A 2 15.54 -38.32 10.25
C PRO A 2 14.01 -38.50 10.37
N PRO A 3 13.49 -38.79 11.58
CA PRO A 3 12.08 -39.08 11.78
C PRO A 3 11.21 -37.85 11.50
N PRO A 4 9.95 -38.03 11.05
CA PRO A 4 8.99 -36.95 10.98
C PRO A 4 8.76 -36.40 12.39
N VAL A 5 8.90 -35.07 12.54
CA VAL A 5 8.62 -34.38 13.79
C VAL A 5 7.15 -34.62 14.15
N LEU A 6 6.89 -35.12 15.35
CA LEU A 6 5.53 -35.39 15.83
C LEU A 6 4.73 -34.07 15.85
N PRO A 7 3.44 -34.07 15.45
CA PRO A 7 2.63 -32.85 15.36
C PRO A 7 2.43 -32.12 16.70
N GLY A 8 2.66 -32.80 17.83
CA GLY A 8 2.71 -32.17 19.15
C GLY A 8 3.96 -31.31 19.38
N SER A 9 5.11 -31.74 18.85
CA SER A 9 6.38 -31.00 18.96
C SER A 9 6.43 -29.79 18.03
N SER A 10 5.81 -29.84 16.85
CA SER A 10 5.80 -28.68 15.95
C SER A 10 5.01 -27.49 16.52
N ARG A 11 3.90 -27.78 17.22
CA ARG A 11 3.12 -26.74 17.91
C ARG A 11 3.84 -26.15 19.10
N SER A 12 4.58 -26.95 19.90
CA SER A 12 5.37 -26.41 21.00
C SER A 12 6.52 -25.54 20.49
N LEU A 13 7.24 -25.97 19.45
CA LEU A 13 8.31 -25.19 18.83
C LEU A 13 7.80 -23.86 18.25
N TYR A 14 6.59 -23.85 17.68
CA TYR A 14 5.95 -22.62 17.22
C TYR A 14 5.65 -21.65 18.38
N LEU A 15 5.10 -22.15 19.50
CA LEU A 15 4.84 -21.33 20.67
C LEU A 15 6.14 -20.81 21.31
N ASP A 16 7.18 -21.63 21.37
CA ASP A 16 8.50 -21.24 21.86
C ASP A 16 9.11 -20.13 21.00
N LEU A 17 8.91 -20.20 19.68
CA LEU A 17 9.36 -19.18 18.74
C LEU A 17 8.59 -17.86 18.92
N LEU A 18 7.28 -17.90 19.16
CA LEU A 18 6.52 -16.68 19.49
C LEU A 18 6.98 -16.06 20.81
N ALA A 19 7.19 -16.88 21.84
CA ALA A 19 7.69 -16.42 23.14
C ALA A 19 9.11 -15.84 23.01
N GLN A 20 9.97 -16.45 22.18
CA GLN A 20 11.31 -15.92 21.90
C GLN A 20 11.25 -14.59 21.12
N ALA A 21 10.34 -14.45 20.16
CA ALA A 21 10.12 -13.20 19.44
C ALA A 21 9.66 -12.08 20.39
N GLU A 22 8.77 -12.39 21.34
CA GLU A 22 8.31 -11.44 22.36
C GLU A 22 9.43 -11.07 23.33
N ALA A 23 10.15 -12.05 23.88
CA ALA A 23 11.23 -11.81 24.84
C ALA A 23 12.40 -11.01 24.22
N SER A 24 12.73 -11.28 22.97
CA SER A 24 13.82 -10.60 22.26
C SER A 24 13.43 -9.19 21.78
N SER A 25 12.13 -8.87 21.71
CA SER A 25 11.62 -7.63 21.13
C SER A 25 12.04 -6.36 21.87
N SER A 26 12.15 -6.40 23.21
CA SER A 26 12.57 -5.23 24.01
C SER A 26 14.02 -4.85 23.71
N VAL A 27 14.91 -5.84 23.66
CA VAL A 27 16.32 -5.67 23.30
C VAL A 27 16.43 -5.19 21.86
N MET A 28 15.67 -5.79 20.94
CA MET A 28 15.60 -5.36 19.54
C MET A 28 15.18 -3.89 19.43
N LEU A 29 14.10 -3.50 20.08
CA LEU A 29 13.60 -2.12 20.05
C LEU A 29 14.62 -1.15 20.64
N SER A 30 15.26 -1.47 21.76
CA SER A 30 16.28 -0.60 22.35
C SER A 30 17.41 -0.27 21.38
N ARG A 31 17.90 -1.26 20.62
CA ARG A 31 18.92 -1.08 19.59
C ARG A 31 18.42 -0.20 18.44
N VAL A 32 17.20 -0.45 17.99
CA VAL A 32 16.53 0.32 16.93
C VAL A 32 16.37 1.78 17.34
N LEU A 33 15.93 2.07 18.57
CA LEU A 33 15.78 3.45 19.06
C LEU A 33 17.13 4.17 19.17
N VAL A 34 18.20 3.47 19.56
CA VAL A 34 19.56 4.04 19.59
C VAL A 34 20.03 4.41 18.18
N GLN A 35 19.79 3.55 17.19
CA GLN A 35 20.13 3.82 15.78
C GLN A 35 19.26 4.94 15.19
N ALA A 36 17.96 4.94 15.48
CA ALA A 36 17.05 6.02 15.05
C ALA A 36 17.48 7.37 15.63
N ARG A 37 17.88 7.40 16.91
CA ARG A 37 18.43 8.61 17.56
C ARG A 37 19.70 9.11 16.87
N GLN A 38 20.59 8.22 16.47
CA GLN A 38 21.80 8.58 15.72
C GLN A 38 21.43 9.16 14.36
N SER A 39 20.53 8.50 13.63
CA SER A 39 20.04 8.99 12.33
C SER A 39 19.39 10.37 12.44
N MET A 40 18.58 10.63 13.46
CA MET A 40 18.00 11.95 13.71
C MET A 40 19.07 13.00 13.97
N ARG A 41 20.09 12.69 14.79
CA ARG A 41 21.20 13.62 15.09
C ARG A 41 22.01 13.96 13.85
N ASP A 42 22.29 12.97 13.01
CA ASP A 42 23.01 13.17 11.75
C ASP A 42 22.23 14.10 10.80
N ASP A 43 20.90 13.91 10.73
CA ASP A 43 20.05 14.77 9.90
C ASP A 43 19.88 16.18 10.50
N THR A 44 19.82 16.32 11.83
CA THR A 44 19.89 17.63 12.51
C THR A 44 21.16 18.41 12.12
N GLN A 45 22.31 17.73 11.97
CA GLN A 45 23.57 18.36 11.55
C GLN A 45 23.60 18.74 10.07
N ARG A 46 22.85 18.03 9.23
CA ARG A 46 22.76 18.29 7.78
C ARG A 46 21.74 19.38 7.45
N MET A 47 20.68 19.50 8.25
CA MET A 47 19.61 20.46 8.03
C MET A 47 20.09 21.90 8.25
N ARG A 48 19.75 22.77 7.30
CA ARG A 48 20.07 24.21 7.34
C ARG A 48 18.94 25.05 7.95
N GLY A 49 17.70 24.55 7.93
CA GLY A 49 16.53 25.24 8.46
C GLY A 49 16.46 25.16 9.99
N LEU A 50 16.34 26.31 10.67
CA LEU A 50 16.26 26.37 12.13
C LEU A 50 15.03 25.64 12.69
N LEU A 51 13.86 25.85 12.10
CA LEU A 51 12.61 25.23 12.57
C LEU A 51 12.62 23.70 12.44
N GLU A 52 13.09 23.18 11.30
CA GLU A 52 13.21 21.74 11.06
C GLU A 52 14.21 21.09 12.02
N ARG A 53 15.33 21.80 12.26
CA ARG A 53 16.34 21.39 13.24
C ARG A 53 15.74 21.33 14.65
N ASP A 54 15.03 22.37 15.07
CA ASP A 54 14.41 22.44 16.39
C ASP A 54 13.34 21.35 16.57
N HIS A 55 12.58 21.02 15.51
CA HIS A 55 11.64 19.89 15.53
C HIS A 55 12.34 18.53 15.70
N LEU A 56 13.43 18.27 14.98
CA LEU A 56 14.21 17.04 15.16
C LEU A 56 14.85 16.98 16.56
N GLU A 57 15.38 18.09 17.06
CA GLU A 57 15.93 18.17 18.42
C GLU A 57 14.88 17.87 19.49
N LEU A 58 13.67 18.40 19.34
CA LEU A 58 12.54 18.08 20.20
C LEU A 58 12.19 16.58 20.09
N GLY A 59 12.18 16.04 18.88
CA GLY A 59 11.97 14.61 18.63
C GLY A 59 13.00 13.73 19.33
N ILE A 60 14.29 14.12 19.32
CA ILE A 60 15.36 13.41 20.03
C ILE A 60 15.16 13.49 21.55
N LYS A 61 14.82 14.66 22.09
CA LYS A 61 14.57 14.84 23.53
C LYS A 61 13.40 13.97 24.02
N LEU A 62 12.30 13.92 23.26
CA LEU A 62 11.17 13.07 23.57
C LEU A 62 11.52 11.58 23.44
N LEU A 63 12.39 11.23 22.49
CA LEU A 63 12.83 9.84 22.30
C LEU A 63 13.64 9.39 23.51
N ASP A 64 14.58 10.21 23.99
CA ASP A 64 15.36 9.92 25.19
C ASP A 64 14.48 9.79 26.45
N LEU A 65 13.41 10.60 26.55
CA LEU A 65 12.45 10.55 27.66
C LEU A 65 11.60 9.27 27.66
N HIS A 66 11.07 8.89 26.49
CA HIS A 66 10.10 7.79 26.38
C HIS A 66 10.71 6.43 25.99
N ALA A 67 11.96 6.39 25.53
CA ALA A 67 12.66 5.15 25.20
C ALA A 67 12.55 4.02 26.26
N PRO A 68 12.77 4.27 27.58
CA PRO A 68 12.64 3.20 28.56
C PRO A 68 11.21 2.65 28.65
N GLN A 69 10.20 3.54 28.60
CA GLN A 69 8.79 3.15 28.64
C GLN A 69 8.36 2.38 27.40
N LEU A 70 8.86 2.78 26.22
CA LEU A 70 8.63 2.05 24.97
C LEU A 70 9.21 0.65 25.05
N CYS A 71 10.47 0.50 25.46
CA CYS A 71 11.13 -0.81 25.58
C CYS A 71 10.44 -1.74 26.59
N GLU A 72 9.91 -1.20 27.69
CA GLU A 72 9.20 -1.99 28.70
C GLU A 72 7.81 -2.46 28.20
N ARG A 73 7.08 -1.60 27.49
CA ARG A 73 5.71 -1.88 27.04
C ARG A 73 5.63 -2.62 25.70
N TYR A 74 6.68 -2.56 24.89
CA TYR A 74 6.71 -3.15 23.55
C TYR A 74 6.44 -4.66 23.48
N PRO A 75 7.00 -5.51 24.35
CA PRO A 75 6.68 -6.94 24.34
C PRO A 75 5.18 -7.20 24.51
N LYS A 76 4.54 -6.51 25.45
CA LYS A 76 3.09 -6.64 25.70
C LYS A 76 2.26 -6.15 24.51
N ALA A 77 2.66 -5.06 23.88
CA ALA A 77 1.98 -4.55 22.68
C ALA A 77 2.12 -5.52 21.50
N LEU A 78 3.28 -6.17 21.35
CA LEU A 78 3.49 -7.21 20.33
C LEU A 78 2.67 -8.45 20.59
N GLU A 79 2.56 -8.91 21.83
CA GLU A 79 1.71 -10.04 22.20
C GLU A 79 0.26 -9.79 21.76
N GLN A 80 -0.25 -8.57 22.00
CA GLN A 80 -1.58 -8.16 21.56
C GLN A 80 -1.69 -8.13 20.02
N ALA A 81 -0.68 -7.61 19.33
CA ALA A 81 -0.65 -7.58 17.86
C ALA A 81 -0.62 -8.99 17.25
N PHE A 82 0.15 -9.93 17.83
CA PHE A 82 0.21 -11.32 17.40
C PHE A 82 -1.13 -12.05 17.63
N LYS A 83 -1.80 -11.80 18.76
CA LYS A 83 -3.14 -12.35 19.03
C LYS A 83 -4.18 -11.82 18.04
N HIS A 84 -4.11 -10.53 17.69
CA HIS A 84 -5.03 -9.93 16.73
C HIS A 84 -4.87 -10.52 15.32
N HIS A 85 -3.64 -10.89 14.94
CA HIS A 85 -3.35 -11.58 13.68
C HIS A 85 -3.80 -13.05 13.65
N ALA A 86 -3.96 -13.69 14.82
CA ALA A 86 -4.41 -15.09 14.91
C ALA A 86 -5.91 -15.27 14.62
N VAL A 87 -6.71 -14.19 14.69
CA VAL A 87 -8.11 -14.20 14.26
C VAL A 87 -8.13 -14.00 12.74
N PRO A 88 -8.59 -15.00 11.95
CA PRO A 88 -8.62 -14.91 10.50
C PRO A 88 -9.81 -14.06 10.08
N ASP A 89 -9.80 -12.78 10.44
CA ASP A 89 -10.66 -11.81 9.77
C ASP A 89 -9.96 -11.42 8.47
N ALA A 90 -10.59 -11.82 7.37
CA ALA A 90 -10.14 -11.65 6.00
C ALA A 90 -9.87 -10.17 5.71
N ARG A 91 -8.61 -9.73 5.87
CA ARG A 91 -8.06 -8.46 5.38
C ARG A 91 -6.53 -8.34 5.50
N VAL A 92 -5.81 -9.43 5.72
CA VAL A 92 -4.39 -9.40 6.08
C VAL A 92 -3.46 -9.61 4.86
N GLY A 93 -3.67 -8.77 3.84
CA GLY A 93 -2.77 -8.60 2.69
C GLY A 93 -2.28 -7.16 2.53
N VAL A 94 -2.83 -6.23 3.30
CA VAL A 94 -2.42 -4.84 3.38
C VAL A 94 -2.49 -4.52 4.86
N VAL A 95 -1.73 -3.54 5.33
CA VAL A 95 -2.24 -2.71 6.41
C VAL A 95 -3.71 -2.47 6.09
N SER A 96 -4.62 -2.91 6.94
CA SER A 96 -5.96 -2.36 6.87
C SER A 96 -5.73 -0.84 6.96
N SER A 97 -5.87 -0.01 5.92
CA SER A 97 -7.07 0.02 5.07
C SER A 97 -8.29 -0.48 5.87
N GLN A 98 -8.39 -0.05 7.14
CA GLN A 98 -9.56 0.69 7.53
C GLN A 98 -9.80 1.63 6.35
N GLY A 99 -10.76 1.22 5.51
CA GLY A 99 -10.86 1.70 4.16
C GLY A 99 -10.69 3.20 4.15
N LEU A 100 -9.97 3.69 3.15
CA LEU A 100 -10.24 5.01 2.63
C LEU A 100 -11.70 4.98 2.15
N ARG A 101 -12.66 4.97 3.09
CA ARG A 101 -13.97 5.52 2.84
C ARG A 101 -13.61 6.95 2.50
N LEU A 102 -13.88 7.36 1.28
CA LEU A 102 -13.63 8.72 0.83
C LEU A 102 -14.24 9.71 1.85
N ASP A 103 -15.35 9.33 2.48
CA ASP A 103 -16.00 10.01 3.61
C ASP A 103 -15.11 10.21 4.85
N GLN A 104 -14.18 9.30 5.16
CA GLN A 104 -13.23 9.45 6.27
C GLN A 104 -12.04 10.33 5.88
N LEU A 105 -11.63 10.33 4.61
CA LEU A 105 -10.60 11.24 4.10
C LEU A 105 -11.10 12.68 3.99
N GLU A 106 -12.38 12.88 3.66
CA GLU A 106 -13.01 14.20 3.56
C GLU A 106 -13.08 14.93 4.92
N LEU A 107 -13.09 14.18 6.03
CA LEU A 107 -13.13 14.72 7.39
C LEU A 107 -11.76 14.79 8.09
N MET A 108 -10.69 14.35 7.42
CA MET A 108 -9.35 14.29 8.02
C MET A 108 -8.58 15.58 7.78
N ASP A 109 -7.89 16.02 8.82
CA ASP A 109 -6.92 17.11 8.72
C ASP A 109 -5.72 16.68 7.85
N GLU A 110 -5.08 17.63 7.17
CA GLU A 110 -3.94 17.41 6.27
C GLU A 110 -2.79 16.69 7.00
N LEU A 111 -2.55 17.06 8.26
CA LEU A 111 -1.55 16.42 9.12
C LEU A 111 -1.86 14.95 9.41
N GLN A 112 -3.13 14.59 9.58
CA GLN A 112 -3.53 13.20 9.81
C GLN A 112 -3.37 12.35 8.55
N VAL A 113 -3.63 12.92 7.38
CA VAL A 113 -3.38 12.26 6.09
C VAL A 113 -1.87 12.05 5.91
N GLN A 114 -1.07 13.09 6.13
CA GLN A 114 0.39 13.01 6.00
C GLN A 114 0.99 11.95 6.92
N GLU A 115 0.54 11.89 8.19
CA GLU A 115 1.01 10.88 9.14
C GLU A 115 0.72 9.44 8.67
N ARG A 116 -0.46 9.19 8.11
CA ARG A 116 -0.79 7.86 7.56
C ARG A 116 0.04 7.51 6.34
N VAL A 117 0.33 8.48 5.48
CA VAL A 117 1.20 8.29 4.31
C VAL A 117 2.61 7.95 4.76
N GLU A 118 3.18 8.68 5.73
CA GLU A 118 4.50 8.39 6.29
C GLU A 118 4.54 7.01 6.95
N MET A 119 3.49 6.63 7.69
CA MET A 119 3.41 5.31 8.30
C MET A 119 3.36 4.18 7.26
N THR A 120 2.60 4.37 6.19
CA THR A 120 2.54 3.41 5.09
C THR A 120 3.88 3.28 4.38
N ARG A 121 4.55 4.40 4.12
CA ARG A 121 5.88 4.44 3.50
C ARG A 121 6.92 3.73 4.37
N ALA A 122 6.92 4.03 5.67
CA ALA A 122 7.82 3.39 6.63
C ALA A 122 7.61 1.88 6.69
N LEU A 123 6.36 1.42 6.73
CA LEU A 123 6.09 -0.01 6.69
C LEU A 123 6.56 -0.66 5.39
N GLN A 124 6.28 -0.06 4.23
CA GLN A 124 6.76 -0.57 2.95
C GLN A 124 8.28 -0.69 2.94
N HIS A 125 8.98 0.30 3.50
CA HIS A 125 10.43 0.28 3.64
C HIS A 125 10.92 -0.89 4.52
N VAL A 126 10.31 -1.08 5.70
CA VAL A 126 10.62 -2.22 6.60
C VAL A 126 10.37 -3.56 5.90
N LEU A 127 9.25 -3.69 5.18
CA LEU A 127 8.89 -4.90 4.45
C LEU A 127 9.95 -5.22 3.38
N LEU A 128 10.36 -4.24 2.58
CA LEU A 128 11.37 -4.42 1.54
C LEU A 128 12.72 -4.90 2.10
N ILE A 129 13.14 -4.37 3.26
CA ILE A 129 14.40 -4.78 3.90
C ILE A 129 14.32 -6.23 4.43
N ALA A 130 13.16 -6.61 4.98
CA ALA A 130 12.98 -7.92 5.63
C ALA A 130 12.46 -9.03 4.69
N GLU A 131 12.03 -8.69 3.47
CA GLU A 131 11.30 -9.59 2.55
C GLU A 131 12.00 -10.92 2.32
N GLY A 132 13.29 -10.91 1.98
CA GLY A 132 14.05 -12.13 1.69
C GLY A 132 14.10 -13.09 2.88
N THR A 133 14.44 -12.58 4.05
CA THR A 133 14.54 -13.38 5.29
C THR A 133 13.19 -13.82 5.82
N LEU A 134 12.13 -13.03 5.57
CA LEU A 134 10.77 -13.39 5.93
C LEU A 134 10.24 -14.52 5.04
N ALA A 135 10.60 -14.53 3.75
CA ALA A 135 10.24 -15.63 2.84
C ALA A 135 10.84 -16.95 3.34
N GLU A 136 12.11 -16.97 3.72
CA GLU A 136 12.77 -18.14 4.33
C GLU A 136 12.05 -18.58 5.60
N LEU A 137 11.82 -17.66 6.55
CA LEU A 137 11.12 -17.97 7.79
C LEU A 137 9.70 -18.53 7.54
N ASN A 138 8.97 -18.00 6.55
CA ASN A 138 7.63 -18.50 6.22
C ASN A 138 7.63 -19.97 5.80
N THR A 139 8.70 -20.48 5.19
CA THR A 139 8.79 -21.91 4.84
C THR A 139 8.84 -22.80 6.09
N TYR A 140 9.59 -22.38 7.10
CA TYR A 140 9.70 -23.11 8.38
C TYR A 140 8.44 -22.93 9.23
N VAL A 141 7.88 -21.72 9.31
CA VAL A 141 6.63 -21.49 10.06
C VAL A 141 5.47 -22.28 9.44
N SER A 142 5.41 -22.37 8.10
CA SER A 142 4.37 -23.17 7.44
C SER A 142 4.52 -24.66 7.72
N SER A 143 5.75 -25.19 7.77
CA SER A 143 5.96 -26.59 8.14
C SER A 143 5.66 -26.87 9.62
N LEU A 144 5.96 -25.92 10.52
CA LEU A 144 5.58 -26.01 11.93
C LEU A 144 4.06 -26.04 12.13
N LEU A 145 3.32 -25.26 11.34
CA LEU A 145 1.86 -25.24 11.34
C LEU A 145 1.24 -26.47 10.64
N GLY A 146 2.05 -27.39 10.12
CA GLY A 146 1.59 -28.58 9.39
C GLY A 146 0.94 -28.25 8.05
N LEU A 147 1.25 -27.08 7.49
CA LEU A 147 0.78 -26.67 6.17
C LEU A 147 1.79 -27.15 5.12
N ASP A 148 1.33 -27.98 4.19
CA ASP A 148 2.14 -28.46 3.05
C ASP A 148 2.54 -27.33 2.10
N ARG A 149 1.94 -26.14 2.24
CA ARG A 149 2.15 -24.97 1.39
C ARG A 149 2.52 -23.76 2.23
N VAL A 150 3.39 -22.92 1.68
CA VAL A 150 3.81 -21.67 2.31
C VAL A 150 2.65 -20.67 2.29
N VAL A 151 1.99 -20.47 3.44
CA VAL A 151 0.90 -19.49 3.62
C VAL A 151 1.42 -18.35 4.46
N ALA A 152 2.00 -17.34 3.81
CA ALA A 152 2.57 -16.19 4.49
C ALA A 152 1.55 -15.40 5.32
N GLU A 153 0.25 -15.47 4.98
CA GLU A 153 -0.83 -14.75 5.68
C GLU A 153 -1.14 -15.29 7.08
N ARG A 154 -0.67 -16.49 7.42
CA ARG A 154 -0.88 -17.09 8.75
C ARG A 154 0.30 -16.83 9.71
N ASN A 155 1.33 -16.13 9.26
CA ASN A 155 2.49 -15.84 10.09
C ASN A 155 2.25 -14.55 10.91
N PRO A 156 2.08 -14.64 12.25
CA PRO A 156 1.91 -13.46 13.10
C PRO A 156 3.17 -12.62 13.22
N LEU A 157 4.35 -13.16 12.89
CA LEU A 157 5.63 -12.44 12.94
C LEU A 157 5.87 -11.56 11.72
N ARG A 158 4.81 -11.03 11.11
CA ARG A 158 4.94 -10.10 9.99
C ARG A 158 5.44 -8.73 10.49
N PRO A 159 6.26 -8.00 9.71
CA PRO A 159 6.71 -6.65 10.05
C PRO A 159 5.55 -5.68 10.35
N VAL A 160 4.39 -5.90 9.73
CA VAL A 160 3.16 -5.15 10.01
C VAL A 160 2.79 -5.20 11.50
N ALA A 161 2.91 -6.37 12.16
CA ALA A 161 2.61 -6.52 13.57
C ALA A 161 3.55 -5.65 14.43
N TYR A 162 4.85 -5.66 14.14
CA TYR A 162 5.85 -4.85 14.83
C TYR A 162 5.62 -3.34 14.69
N VAL A 163 5.36 -2.88 13.47
CA VAL A 163 5.09 -1.47 13.18
C VAL A 163 3.77 -1.02 13.83
N SER A 164 2.73 -1.87 13.80
CA SER A 164 1.43 -1.56 14.43
C SER A 164 1.48 -1.53 15.96
N ALA A 165 2.28 -2.41 16.58
CA ALA A 165 2.52 -2.39 18.02
C ALA A 165 3.25 -1.10 18.44
N LEU A 166 4.27 -0.69 17.68
CA LEU A 166 4.96 0.56 17.91
C LEU A 166 4.03 1.77 17.76
N GLN A 167 3.18 1.79 16.72
CA GLN A 167 2.20 2.85 16.50
C GLN A 167 1.25 3.00 17.69
N SER A 168 0.73 1.88 18.18
CA SER A 168 -0.23 1.86 19.29
C SER A 168 0.39 2.48 20.55
N LEU A 169 1.65 2.16 20.83
CA LEU A 169 2.38 2.77 21.95
C LEU A 169 2.63 4.27 21.76
N MET A 170 2.97 4.70 20.54
CA MET A 170 3.16 6.13 20.26
C MET A 170 1.87 6.94 20.43
N LEU A 171 0.72 6.33 20.13
CA LEU A 171 -0.60 6.92 20.37
C LEU A 171 -0.95 6.94 21.87
N GLU A 172 -0.68 5.87 22.61
CA GLU A 172 -0.88 5.82 24.06
C GLU A 172 -0.05 6.86 24.82
N LEU A 173 1.18 7.10 24.38
CA LEU A 173 2.07 8.13 24.94
C LEU A 173 1.68 9.55 24.53
N SER A 174 0.63 9.71 23.71
CA SER A 174 0.09 11.02 23.28
C SER A 174 1.15 11.93 22.63
N LEU A 175 2.10 11.35 21.89
CA LEU A 175 3.16 12.09 21.21
C LEU A 175 2.57 13.01 20.13
N PRO A 176 3.10 14.22 19.87
CA PRO A 176 2.62 15.07 18.78
C PRO A 176 2.79 14.41 17.39
N SER A 177 1.87 14.64 16.46
CA SER A 177 1.89 14.00 15.11
C SER A 177 3.21 14.22 14.37
N LEU A 178 3.76 15.45 14.41
CA LEU A 178 5.05 15.77 13.77
C LEU A 178 6.21 14.92 14.32
N VAL A 179 6.22 14.67 15.62
CA VAL A 179 7.23 13.82 16.28
C VAL A 179 7.04 12.37 15.87
N ARG A 180 5.79 11.91 15.81
CA ARG A 180 5.48 10.53 15.39
C ARG A 180 5.95 10.26 13.96
N MET A 181 5.71 11.19 13.03
CA MET A 181 6.18 11.07 11.65
C MET A 181 7.71 11.01 11.56
N ALA A 182 8.41 11.92 12.25
CA ALA A 182 9.87 11.92 12.28
C ALA A 182 10.42 10.60 12.84
N TRP A 183 9.88 10.12 13.96
CA TRP A 183 10.30 8.85 14.55
C TRP A 183 10.09 7.68 13.60
N VAL A 184 8.89 7.57 13.01
CA VAL A 184 8.57 6.48 12.08
C VAL A 184 9.51 6.48 10.86
N GLN A 185 9.86 7.65 10.34
CA GLN A 185 10.84 7.78 9.26
C GLN A 185 12.21 7.23 9.66
N HIS A 186 12.75 7.64 10.82
CA HIS A 186 14.07 7.22 11.28
C HIS A 186 14.13 5.82 11.89
N ILE A 187 13.00 5.27 12.35
CA ILE A 187 12.90 3.91 12.89
C ILE A 187 12.76 2.86 11.78
N SER A 188 12.17 3.23 10.63
CA SER A 188 11.86 2.29 9.54
C SER A 188 13.05 1.46 9.06
N SER A 189 14.17 2.09 8.75
CA SER A 189 15.41 1.42 8.31
C SER A 189 16.01 0.50 9.39
N PRO A 190 16.34 0.99 10.60
CA PRO A 190 16.93 0.14 11.64
C PRO A 190 15.99 -0.98 12.11
N LEU A 191 14.67 -0.75 12.13
CA LEU A 191 13.71 -1.81 12.44
C LEU A 191 13.72 -2.92 11.38
N GLY A 192 13.78 -2.56 10.09
CA GLY A 192 13.90 -3.52 9.00
C GLY A 192 15.15 -4.39 9.13
N GLU A 193 16.31 -3.79 9.41
CA GLU A 193 17.56 -4.54 9.59
C GLU A 193 17.56 -5.43 10.85
N ALA A 194 16.97 -4.93 11.94
CA ALA A 194 16.85 -5.69 13.17
C ALA A 194 15.95 -6.92 12.98
N LEU A 195 14.81 -6.76 12.30
CA LEU A 195 13.91 -7.87 11.94
C LEU A 195 14.59 -8.87 11.01
N ARG A 196 15.32 -8.39 9.99
CA ARG A 196 16.09 -9.24 9.08
C ARG A 196 17.07 -10.13 9.84
N THR A 197 17.78 -9.56 10.81
CA THR A 197 18.74 -10.30 11.64
C THR A 197 18.04 -11.32 12.54
N ALA A 198 16.95 -10.93 13.19
CA ALA A 198 16.16 -11.82 14.05
C ALA A 198 15.55 -12.99 13.27
N TYR A 199 15.01 -12.75 12.07
CA TYR A 199 14.44 -13.81 11.23
C TYR A 199 15.49 -14.82 10.78
N LEU A 200 16.71 -14.37 10.47
CA LEU A 200 17.82 -15.28 10.16
C LEU A 200 18.19 -16.14 11.38
N GLU A 201 18.31 -15.55 12.56
CA GLU A 201 18.60 -16.28 13.80
C GLU A 201 17.53 -17.30 14.15
N TRP A 202 16.25 -17.00 13.89
CA TRP A 202 15.17 -17.96 14.12
C TRP A 202 15.15 -19.05 13.05
N ALA A 203 15.39 -18.71 11.79
CA ALA A 203 15.50 -19.70 10.71
C ALA A 203 16.63 -20.71 10.99
N THR A 204 17.81 -20.24 11.43
CA THR A 204 18.92 -21.13 11.79
C THR A 204 18.60 -22.01 12.99
N LYS A 205 18.00 -21.45 14.06
CA LYS A 205 17.56 -22.24 15.22
C LYS A 205 16.55 -23.33 14.85
N LEU A 206 15.58 -23.02 13.99
CA LEU A 206 14.60 -24.00 13.52
C LEU A 206 15.26 -25.08 12.67
N GLN A 207 16.24 -24.71 11.85
CA GLN A 207 17.03 -25.66 11.06
C GLN A 207 17.85 -26.59 11.96
N GLU A 208 18.50 -26.07 13.01
CA GLU A 208 19.24 -26.87 14.00
C GLU A 208 18.34 -27.84 14.77
N GLN A 209 17.08 -27.45 15.02
CA GLN A 209 16.04 -28.30 15.62
C GLN A 209 15.46 -29.35 14.66
N GLY A 210 15.94 -29.41 13.41
CA GLY A 210 15.57 -30.42 12.42
C GLY A 210 14.25 -30.14 11.69
N VAL A 211 13.74 -28.91 11.75
CA VAL A 211 12.52 -28.51 11.04
C VAL A 211 12.81 -28.43 9.53
N GLN A 212 12.08 -29.20 8.73
CA GLN A 212 12.21 -29.14 7.27
C GLN A 212 11.45 -27.93 6.72
N ALA A 213 12.07 -27.19 5.81
CA ALA A 213 11.41 -26.08 5.11
C ALA A 213 10.26 -26.61 4.24
N ALA A 214 9.08 -26.00 4.33
CA ALA A 214 7.97 -26.34 3.44
C ALA A 214 8.34 -26.01 1.98
N VAL A 215 7.91 -26.86 1.05
CA VAL A 215 8.16 -26.65 -0.38
C VAL A 215 7.31 -25.47 -0.87
N TYR A 216 7.94 -24.53 -1.59
CA TYR A 216 7.20 -23.50 -2.32
C TYR A 216 6.33 -24.13 -3.40
N SER A 217 5.06 -24.40 -3.10
CA SER A 217 4.10 -24.75 -4.14
C SER A 217 3.69 -23.45 -4.84
N VAL A 218 4.22 -23.22 -6.04
CA VAL A 218 3.68 -22.18 -6.93
C VAL A 218 2.24 -22.59 -7.25
N VAL A 219 1.27 -21.94 -6.58
CA VAL A 219 -0.14 -22.04 -6.97
C VAL A 219 -0.24 -21.40 -8.33
N ARG A 220 -0.13 -22.21 -9.39
CA ARG A 220 -0.67 -21.83 -10.70
C ARG A 220 -2.15 -21.60 -10.47
N ASN A 221 -2.59 -20.37 -10.70
CA ASN A 221 -3.98 -19.97 -10.57
C ASN A 221 -4.88 -20.99 -11.29
N PRO A 222 -5.76 -21.72 -10.59
CA PRO A 222 -6.64 -22.69 -11.23
C PRO A 222 -7.87 -21.95 -11.73
N ASP A 223 -7.72 -21.24 -12.84
CA ASP A 223 -8.85 -20.73 -13.62
C ASP A 223 -8.61 -21.03 -15.10
N VAL A 224 -8.83 -22.30 -15.46
CA VAL A 224 -9.56 -22.75 -16.67
C VAL A 224 -9.68 -24.27 -16.60
N SER A 225 -10.70 -24.75 -15.91
CA SER A 225 -11.20 -26.12 -16.10
C SER A 225 -12.11 -26.12 -17.33
N PHE A 226 -11.57 -26.52 -18.48
CA PHE A 226 -12.42 -27.08 -19.54
C PHE A 226 -12.52 -28.58 -19.31
N ASP A 227 -13.75 -29.00 -19.00
CA ASP A 227 -14.22 -30.36 -18.96
C ASP A 227 -14.02 -31.01 -20.34
N ASP A 228 -13.29 -32.13 -20.43
CA ASP A 228 -13.48 -33.03 -21.56
C ASP A 228 -13.23 -34.50 -21.19
N LYS A 229 -14.34 -35.22 -21.04
CA LYS A 229 -14.37 -36.68 -21.12
C LYS A 229 -14.13 -37.08 -22.57
N ARG A 230 -12.96 -37.63 -22.91
CA ARG A 230 -12.82 -38.67 -23.96
C ARG A 230 -11.44 -39.35 -23.97
N GLN A 231 -11.48 -40.64 -23.64
CA GLN A 231 -10.81 -41.77 -24.32
C GLN A 231 -9.30 -41.72 -24.62
N ARG A 232 -8.60 -42.64 -23.93
CA ARG A 232 -7.36 -43.35 -24.28
C ARG A 232 -6.91 -43.28 -25.76
N SER A 233 -5.65 -42.90 -25.98
CA SER A 233 -4.53 -43.74 -26.49
C SER A 233 -3.29 -42.89 -26.85
N PRO A 234 -2.08 -43.48 -27.02
CA PRO A 234 -0.83 -42.84 -26.62
C PRO A 234 0.05 -42.28 -27.76
N ARG A 235 0.99 -41.42 -27.34
CA ARG A 235 2.29 -41.05 -27.94
C ARG A 235 2.40 -39.81 -28.86
N GLN A 236 3.54 -39.16 -28.62
CA GLN A 236 4.37 -38.28 -29.47
C GLN A 236 4.04 -36.79 -29.55
N GLY A 237 5.11 -36.00 -29.45
CA GLY A 237 5.15 -34.64 -29.95
C GLY A 237 4.85 -33.56 -28.91
N ARG A 238 5.91 -33.10 -28.25
CA ARG A 238 5.95 -31.78 -27.62
C ARG A 238 5.83 -30.75 -28.74
N GLU A 239 4.65 -30.17 -28.95
CA GLU A 239 4.49 -28.96 -29.76
C GLU A 239 4.12 -27.77 -28.90
N VAL A 240 5.04 -26.81 -28.97
CA VAL A 240 5.03 -25.48 -28.37
C VAL A 240 3.92 -24.66 -29.02
N TRP A 241 3.07 -24.06 -28.18
CA TRP A 241 2.35 -22.80 -28.43
C TRP A 241 1.86 -22.56 -29.87
N SER A 242 0.60 -22.88 -30.15
CA SER A 242 -0.05 -22.52 -31.41
C SER A 242 -0.26 -20.99 -31.51
N PRO A 243 0.04 -20.33 -32.65
CA PRO A 243 -0.05 -18.86 -32.79
C PRO A 243 -1.47 -18.30 -32.89
N GLN A 244 -2.49 -19.18 -32.87
CA GLN A 244 -3.85 -18.82 -33.26
C GLN A 244 -4.59 -17.99 -32.18
N HIS A 245 -4.09 -17.97 -30.94
CA HIS A 245 -4.73 -17.24 -29.83
C HIS A 245 -4.19 -15.80 -29.60
N ARG A 246 -3.19 -15.34 -30.36
CA ARG A 246 -2.65 -13.97 -30.21
C ARG A 246 -3.42 -12.88 -30.97
N GLN A 247 -4.49 -13.22 -31.69
CA GLN A 247 -5.22 -12.25 -32.53
C GLN A 247 -6.43 -11.58 -31.85
N ARG A 248 -6.42 -11.40 -30.53
CA ARG A 248 -7.47 -10.61 -29.85
C ARG A 248 -6.92 -9.60 -28.84
N VAL A 249 -5.87 -8.89 -29.21
CA VAL A 249 -5.64 -7.55 -28.65
C VAL A 249 -6.20 -6.56 -29.65
N LEU A 250 -7.42 -6.08 -29.37
CA LEU A 250 -8.01 -4.98 -30.11
C LEU A 250 -7.25 -3.72 -29.71
N THR A 251 -6.32 -3.28 -30.55
CA THR A 251 -5.74 -1.95 -30.39
C THR A 251 -6.87 -0.92 -30.56
N LEU A 252 -6.79 0.18 -29.82
CA LEU A 252 -7.82 1.23 -29.81
C LEU A 252 -8.08 1.81 -31.21
N ALA A 253 -7.06 1.79 -32.08
CA ALA A 253 -7.18 2.11 -33.50
C ALA A 253 -8.05 1.11 -34.28
N ARG A 254 -8.00 -0.19 -33.96
CA ARG A 254 -8.80 -1.23 -34.63
C ARG A 254 -10.25 -1.22 -34.18
N LEU A 255 -10.51 -0.85 -32.92
CA LEU A 255 -11.85 -0.55 -32.42
C LEU A 255 -12.44 0.69 -33.09
N ARG A 256 -11.66 1.78 -33.20
CA ARG A 256 -12.09 3.00 -33.93
C ARG A 256 -12.42 2.70 -35.39
N ARG A 257 -11.63 1.85 -36.05
CA ARG A 257 -11.85 1.48 -37.46
C ARG A 257 -13.06 0.56 -37.68
N LEU A 258 -13.33 -0.34 -36.71
CA LEU A 258 -14.53 -1.18 -36.70
C LEU A 258 -15.81 -0.37 -36.44
N VAL A 259 -15.75 0.63 -35.54
CA VAL A 259 -16.86 1.56 -35.27
C VAL A 259 -17.11 2.50 -36.46
N ALA A 260 -16.07 2.84 -37.22
CA ALA A 260 -16.18 3.63 -38.45
C ALA A 260 -16.67 2.85 -39.68
N GLY A 261 -16.93 1.54 -39.57
CA GLY A 261 -17.52 0.73 -40.66
C GLY A 261 -16.56 0.34 -41.79
N GLU A 262 -15.26 0.61 -41.65
CA GLU A 262 -14.25 0.26 -42.67
C GLU A 262 -13.79 -1.19 -42.51
N LEU A 263 -14.52 -2.13 -43.11
CA LEU A 263 -14.01 -3.48 -43.38
C LEU A 263 -13.17 -3.46 -44.66
N GLU A 264 -11.88 -3.15 -44.57
CA GLU A 264 -10.96 -3.44 -45.67
C GLU A 264 -10.65 -4.95 -45.72
N ALA A 265 -11.06 -5.61 -46.79
CA ALA A 265 -10.68 -6.97 -47.11
C ALA A 265 -9.20 -7.02 -47.55
N VAL A 266 -8.31 -7.42 -46.64
CA VAL A 266 -6.92 -7.74 -47.00
C VAL A 266 -6.91 -9.10 -47.71
N PRO A 267 -6.35 -9.22 -48.94
CA PRO A 267 -6.34 -10.48 -49.67
C PRO A 267 -5.55 -11.56 -48.91
N ALA A 268 -6.15 -12.75 -48.81
CA ALA A 268 -5.79 -13.83 -47.89
C ALA A 268 -4.44 -14.55 -48.15
N ASN A 269 -3.51 -13.98 -48.92
CA ASN A 269 -2.27 -14.68 -49.30
C ASN A 269 -0.98 -13.84 -49.29
N SER A 270 -0.97 -12.67 -48.64
CA SER A 270 0.27 -11.90 -48.43
C SER A 270 0.90 -12.24 -47.08
N LYS A 271 2.18 -12.64 -47.06
CA LYS A 271 2.92 -12.87 -45.82
C LYS A 271 2.96 -11.57 -44.99
N PRO A 272 2.73 -11.61 -43.67
CA PRO A 272 2.63 -10.41 -42.83
C PRO A 272 3.88 -9.51 -42.88
N LYS A 273 5.06 -10.11 -43.09
CA LYS A 273 6.32 -9.38 -43.24
C LYS A 273 6.37 -8.52 -44.50
N ASP A 274 5.78 -8.99 -45.60
CA ASP A 274 5.82 -8.27 -46.88
C ASP A 274 4.85 -7.07 -46.86
N VAL A 275 3.75 -7.18 -46.11
CA VAL A 275 2.81 -6.07 -45.89
C VAL A 275 3.44 -5.00 -45.01
N PHE A 276 4.13 -5.42 -43.94
CA PHE A 276 4.85 -4.50 -43.05
C PHE A 276 6.02 -3.81 -43.75
N ALA A 277 6.83 -4.56 -44.51
CA ALA A 277 7.95 -4.01 -45.27
C ALA A 277 7.48 -2.93 -46.27
N ARG A 278 6.37 -3.17 -46.98
CA ARG A 278 5.78 -2.19 -47.92
C ARG A 278 5.15 -0.97 -47.26
N GLN A 279 4.73 -1.08 -46.00
CA GLN A 279 4.28 0.06 -45.22
C GLN A 279 5.47 0.88 -44.72
N PHE A 280 6.52 0.21 -44.24
CA PHE A 280 7.74 0.84 -43.77
C PHE A 280 8.50 1.55 -44.90
N GLU A 281 8.66 0.92 -46.07
CA GLU A 281 9.27 1.54 -47.26
C GLU A 281 8.50 2.79 -47.72
N ARG A 282 7.17 2.80 -47.59
CA ARG A 282 6.35 3.98 -47.90
C ARG A 282 6.57 5.13 -46.93
N GLU A 283 6.82 4.81 -45.67
CA GLU A 283 6.99 5.77 -44.58
C GLU A 283 8.43 6.32 -44.50
N PHE A 284 9.43 5.55 -44.95
CA PHE A 284 10.85 5.90 -44.78
C PHE A 284 11.67 6.11 -46.06
N GLU A 285 11.26 5.61 -47.24
CA GLU A 285 12.12 5.63 -48.46
C GLU A 285 11.64 6.53 -49.61
N SER A 286 10.59 7.34 -49.46
CA SER A 286 10.27 8.37 -50.48
C SER A 286 11.22 9.56 -50.38
N PRO A 287 12.05 9.87 -51.39
CA PRO A 287 12.94 11.02 -51.38
C PRO A 287 12.27 12.19 -52.08
N GLN A 288 11.60 13.08 -51.34
CA GLN A 288 11.32 14.46 -51.74
C GLN A 288 11.04 15.33 -50.51
N ASP A 289 11.88 16.35 -50.35
CA ASP A 289 11.91 17.44 -49.36
C ASP A 289 12.00 17.09 -47.87
N ARG A 290 13.26 16.91 -47.43
CA ARG A 290 13.68 17.24 -46.05
C ARG A 290 13.49 18.73 -45.81
N THR A 291 12.30 19.13 -45.37
CA THR A 291 12.17 20.28 -44.48
C THR A 291 12.24 19.78 -43.05
N VAL A 292 13.03 20.48 -42.24
CA VAL A 292 13.24 20.19 -40.82
C VAL A 292 11.90 20.33 -40.11
N HIS A 293 11.25 19.22 -39.78
CA HIS A 293 10.19 19.23 -38.78
C HIS A 293 10.85 19.22 -37.41
N ASP A 294 11.08 20.43 -36.90
CA ASP A 294 11.27 20.67 -35.48
C ASP A 294 10.14 19.95 -34.73
N THR A 295 10.49 19.08 -33.79
CA THR A 295 9.57 18.63 -32.73
C THR A 295 9.34 19.78 -31.76
N SER A 296 8.75 20.84 -32.29
CA SER A 296 8.11 21.90 -31.53
C SER A 296 6.65 21.50 -31.35
N PHE A 297 6.20 21.57 -30.10
CA PHE A 297 4.84 21.24 -29.68
C PHE A 297 3.79 21.93 -30.56
N GLU A 298 3.19 21.20 -31.50
CA GLU A 298 2.02 21.69 -32.23
C GLU A 298 0.77 21.61 -31.33
N SER A 299 0.46 22.79 -30.77
CA SER A 299 -0.88 23.37 -30.70
C SER A 299 -1.89 22.82 -29.67
N THR A 300 -1.65 23.16 -28.41
CA THR A 300 -2.67 23.26 -27.33
C THR A 300 -3.60 24.48 -27.48
N VAL A 301 -4.05 24.78 -28.70
CA VAL A 301 -4.94 25.92 -28.95
C VAL A 301 -6.44 25.63 -28.74
N PRO A 302 -6.95 24.39 -28.69
CA PRO A 302 -8.35 24.19 -28.27
C PRO A 302 -8.57 24.42 -26.76
N ALA A 303 -7.66 23.95 -25.90
CA ALA A 303 -7.85 23.98 -24.44
C ALA A 303 -7.67 25.38 -23.81
N ALA A 304 -6.75 26.19 -24.34
CA ALA A 304 -6.58 27.58 -23.86
C ALA A 304 -7.75 28.48 -24.30
N PHE A 305 -8.38 28.19 -25.44
CA PHE A 305 -9.57 28.93 -25.90
C PHE A 305 -10.83 28.51 -25.14
N GLU A 306 -10.96 27.24 -24.79
CA GLU A 306 -12.03 26.73 -23.92
C GLU A 306 -11.94 27.33 -22.51
N ALA A 307 -10.73 27.42 -21.93
CA ALA A 307 -10.52 28.07 -20.63
C ALA A 307 -10.82 29.59 -20.64
N LEU A 308 -10.52 30.30 -21.74
CA LEU A 308 -10.89 31.71 -21.89
C LEU A 308 -12.39 31.91 -22.13
N GLN A 309 -13.05 30.96 -22.82
CA GLN A 309 -14.49 30.98 -23.02
C GLN A 309 -15.24 30.64 -21.72
N GLU A 310 -14.68 29.80 -20.85
CA GLU A 310 -15.19 29.55 -19.49
C GLU A 310 -15.06 30.79 -18.59
N MET A 311 -13.94 31.54 -18.64
CA MET A 311 -13.80 32.79 -17.88
C MET A 311 -14.82 33.87 -18.29
N GLN A 312 -15.13 34.02 -19.59
CA GLN A 312 -16.16 34.98 -20.02
C GLN A 312 -17.59 34.59 -19.60
N GLN A 313 -17.87 33.29 -19.45
CA GLN A 313 -19.15 32.81 -18.94
C GLN A 313 -19.30 33.08 -17.43
N VAL A 314 -18.21 33.00 -16.67
CA VAL A 314 -18.20 33.35 -15.24
C VAL A 314 -18.45 34.84 -15.03
N ASP A 315 -17.88 35.73 -15.86
CA ASP A 315 -18.17 37.17 -15.78
C ASP A 315 -19.65 37.51 -16.09
N GLN A 316 -20.27 36.82 -17.05
CA GLN A 316 -21.70 36.99 -17.35
C GLN A 316 -22.61 36.48 -16.22
N VAL A 317 -22.18 35.45 -15.48
CA VAL A 317 -22.91 34.92 -14.31
C VAL A 317 -22.74 35.84 -13.11
N VAL A 318 -21.55 36.39 -12.89
CA VAL A 318 -21.29 37.40 -11.84
C VAL A 318 -22.05 38.70 -12.15
N GLN A 319 -22.15 39.12 -13.41
CA GLN A 319 -23.01 40.23 -13.82
C GLN A 319 -24.50 39.94 -13.67
N ARG A 320 -24.97 38.70 -13.89
CA ARG A 320 -26.35 38.31 -13.57
C ARG A 320 -26.64 38.26 -12.06
N MET A 321 -25.62 37.98 -11.24
CA MET A 321 -25.74 38.05 -9.78
C MET A 321 -25.71 39.50 -9.25
N THR A 322 -24.90 40.38 -9.85
CA THR A 322 -24.84 41.81 -9.45
C THR A 322 -25.96 42.66 -10.07
N GLN A 323 -26.56 42.26 -11.20
CA GLN A 323 -27.78 42.85 -11.78
C GLN A 323 -29.08 42.31 -11.15
N ARG A 324 -28.98 41.61 -10.02
CA ARG A 324 -30.11 41.28 -9.15
C ARG A 324 -30.21 42.19 -7.91
N PRO A 325 -30.22 43.54 -8.00
CA PRO A 325 -30.76 44.36 -6.94
C PRO A 325 -32.28 44.48 -7.12
N GLY A 326 -33.03 43.89 -6.21
CA GLY A 326 -34.39 44.34 -5.89
C GLY A 326 -35.53 43.86 -6.80
N ALA A 327 -35.94 42.59 -6.64
CA ALA A 327 -37.33 42.17 -6.91
C ALA A 327 -37.67 40.88 -6.14
N MET A 328 -37.66 40.96 -4.81
CA MET A 328 -38.47 40.10 -3.92
C MET A 328 -38.41 40.68 -2.49
N LEU A 329 -39.20 41.73 -2.26
CA LEU A 329 -39.70 42.05 -0.93
C LEU A 329 -41.16 41.55 -0.89
N ALA A 330 -41.39 40.45 -0.16
CA ALA A 330 -42.54 40.25 0.72
C ALA A 330 -42.63 38.76 1.15
N GLN A 331 -42.68 38.54 2.48
CA GLN A 331 -43.08 37.31 3.18
C GLN A 331 -42.00 36.21 3.18
N THR A 332 -41.48 35.70 4.30
CA THR A 332 -42.06 35.47 5.63
C THR A 332 -40.92 35.19 6.61
N ASP A 333 -40.96 35.80 7.80
CA ASP A 333 -40.05 35.50 8.91
C ASP A 333 -40.23 34.05 9.41
N PRO A 334 -39.15 33.30 9.71
CA PRO A 334 -39.22 32.11 10.54
C PRO A 334 -39.06 32.47 12.03
N PRO A 335 -39.86 31.89 12.95
CA PRO A 335 -39.83 32.24 14.37
C PRO A 335 -38.60 31.67 15.12
N PRO A 336 -38.12 32.34 16.20
CA PRO A 336 -37.02 31.84 17.01
C PRO A 336 -37.49 30.74 17.99
N VAL A 337 -37.01 29.51 17.80
CA VAL A 337 -37.35 28.30 18.58
C VAL A 337 -36.77 28.29 20.01
N ASN A 338 -36.13 29.36 20.49
CA ASN A 338 -35.38 29.32 21.77
C ASN A 338 -36.02 30.11 22.93
N GLN A 339 -37.23 30.63 22.78
CA GLN A 339 -37.93 31.34 23.87
C GLN A 339 -38.94 30.46 24.62
N SER A 340 -39.60 29.51 23.94
CA SER A 340 -40.60 28.61 24.56
C SER A 340 -40.02 27.60 25.53
N VAL A 341 -38.78 27.13 25.32
CA VAL A 341 -38.09 26.19 26.23
C VAL A 341 -37.63 26.89 27.51
N ARG A 342 -37.33 28.19 27.44
CA ARG A 342 -36.86 28.98 28.58
C ARG A 342 -38.00 29.40 29.52
N GLU A 343 -39.19 29.65 28.98
CA GLU A 343 -40.39 29.92 29.79
C GLU A 343 -40.95 28.66 30.46
N GLN A 344 -40.87 27.49 29.80
CA GLN A 344 -41.28 26.21 30.39
C GLN A 344 -40.36 25.71 31.52
N LEU A 345 -39.08 26.11 31.53
CA LEU A 345 -38.16 25.83 32.64
C LEU A 345 -38.37 26.77 33.82
N MET A 346 -38.81 28.01 33.59
CA MET A 346 -39.09 28.99 34.64
C MET A 346 -40.45 28.77 35.32
N SER A 347 -41.44 28.22 34.63
CA SER A 347 -42.74 27.88 35.23
C SER A 347 -42.72 26.59 36.06
N ARG A 348 -41.69 25.74 35.92
CA ARG A 348 -41.55 24.47 36.66
C ARG A 348 -40.74 24.59 37.96
N ALA A 349 -40.22 25.79 38.26
CA ALA A 349 -39.50 26.10 39.50
C ALA A 349 -40.32 26.99 40.47
N ARG A 350 -41.60 27.25 40.16
CA ARG A 350 -42.58 27.93 41.04
C ARG A 350 -43.92 27.20 41.02
N GLY A 351 -43.89 25.94 41.46
CA GLY A 351 -45.06 25.11 41.74
C GLY A 351 -44.73 24.14 42.85
#